data_AF-A0A525PQJ3-F1
#
_entry.id   AF-A0A525PQJ3-F1
#
_cell.length_a   1.000
_cell.length_b   1.000
_cell.length_c   1.000
_cell.angle_alpha   90.00
_cell.angle_beta   90.00
_cell.angle_gamma   90.00
#
_symmetry.space_group_name_H-M   'P 1'
#
loop_
_entity.id
_entity.type
_entity.pdbx_description
1 polymer ?
#
loop_
_entity_poly.entity_id
_entity_poly.type
_entity_poly.pdbx_seq_one_letter_code
_entity_poly.pdbx_strand_id
1 'polypeptide(L)'
;MSKRISPTLNLDDKAGRQFICCASCGAGLVEFGGETHWKDKVPVKVAAVAGLHGWSKSVQPDLQLREFSCPECGHLLDSETGLPEDPYLYDVVNP
;
A
#
# COMPACT_ATOMS: atom_id res chain seq x y z
N MET A 1 14.76 -9.65 13.27
CA MET A 1 13.50 -10.27 13.72
C MET A 1 12.39 -9.69 12.87
N SER A 2 11.52 -10.54 12.29
CA SER A 2 10.44 -10.09 11.41
C SER A 2 9.14 -9.93 12.21
N LYS A 3 8.48 -8.76 12.13
CA LYS A 3 7.14 -8.53 12.69
C LYS A 3 6.16 -8.33 11.55
N ARG A 4 5.12 -9.15 11.48
CA ARG A 4 4.06 -9.00 10.46
C ARG A 4 3.26 -7.71 10.70
N ILE A 5 3.11 -6.89 9.65
CA ILE A 5 2.24 -5.69 9.64
C ILE A 5 0.88 -6.06 9.05
N SER A 6 0.89 -6.72 7.90
CA SER A 6 -0.28 -7.21 7.17
C SER A 6 0.06 -8.56 6.51
N PRO A 7 -0.86 -9.22 5.78
CA PRO A 7 -0.50 -10.39 4.97
C PRO A 7 0.58 -10.11 3.90
N THR A 8 0.76 -8.86 3.49
CA THR A 8 1.59 -8.43 2.35
C THR A 8 2.80 -7.60 2.76
N LEU A 9 2.88 -7.15 4.02
CA LEU A 9 3.95 -6.31 4.57
C LEU A 9 4.50 -6.87 5.89
N ASN A 10 5.82 -6.83 6.02
CA ASN A 10 6.56 -7.14 7.24
C ASN A 10 7.42 -5.95 7.66
N LEU A 11 7.70 -5.85 8.96
CA LEU A 11 8.75 -5.01 9.52
C LEU A 11 9.98 -5.90 9.77
N ASP A 12 11.06 -5.66 9.04
CA ASP A 12 12.30 -6.45 9.14
C ASP A 12 13.49 -5.59 9.55
N ASP A 13 14.42 -6.19 10.30
CA ASP A 13 15.74 -5.61 10.55
C ASP A 13 16.68 -5.94 9.39
N LYS A 14 17.30 -4.90 8.82
CA LYS A 14 18.36 -4.99 7.82
C LYS A 14 19.55 -4.15 8.30
N ALA A 15 20.58 -4.84 8.81
CA ALA A 15 21.81 -4.24 9.32
C ALA A 15 21.58 -3.21 10.45
N GLY A 16 20.69 -3.52 11.40
CA GLY A 16 20.43 -2.68 12.58
C GLY A 16 19.46 -1.52 12.35
N ARG A 17 18.82 -1.48 11.16
CA ARG A 17 17.77 -0.53 10.81
C ARG A 17 16.50 -1.30 10.45
N GLN A 18 15.35 -0.79 10.87
CA GLN A 18 14.07 -1.43 10.60
C GLN A 18 13.47 -0.91 9.30
N PHE A 19 12.94 -1.80 8.48
CA PHE A 19 12.34 -1.47 7.19
C PHE A 19 10.97 -2.10 7.06
N ILE A 20 10.02 -1.35 6.49
CA ILE A 20 8.80 -1.93 5.94
C ILE A 20 9.19 -2.66 4.66
N CYS A 21 8.91 -3.95 4.60
CA CYS A 21 9.32 -4.85 3.55
C CYS A 21 8.12 -5.58 2.94
N CYS A 22 8.21 -5.90 1.65
CA CYS A 22 7.26 -6.80 1.01
C CYS A 22 7.34 -8.19 1.63
N ALA A 23 6.21 -8.73 2.11
CA ALA A 23 6.17 -10.06 2.71
C ALA A 23 6.42 -11.19 1.69
N SER A 24 6.20 -10.94 0.39
CA SER A 24 6.39 -11.95 -0.66
C SER A 24 7.85 -12.13 -1.08
N CYS A 25 8.61 -11.05 -1.27
CA CYS A 25 9.99 -11.12 -1.77
C CYS A 25 11.06 -10.60 -0.78
N GLY A 26 10.65 -10.02 0.34
CA GLY A 26 11.56 -9.45 1.35
C GLY A 26 12.23 -8.13 0.95
N ALA A 27 11.85 -7.54 -0.19
CA ALA A 27 12.36 -6.24 -0.63
C ALA A 27 11.99 -5.14 0.38
N GLY A 28 12.97 -4.32 0.77
CA GLY A 28 12.73 -3.17 1.64
C GLY A 28 12.13 -2.01 0.84
N LEU A 29 10.98 -1.50 1.29
CA LEU A 29 10.25 -0.42 0.63
C LEU A 29 10.69 0.94 1.16
N VAL A 30 10.65 1.10 2.49
CA VAL A 30 11.05 2.32 3.21
C VAL A 30 11.59 1.95 4.60
N GLU A 31 12.41 2.83 5.18
CA GLU A 31 12.82 2.72 6.57
C GLU A 31 11.65 3.03 7.51
N PHE A 32 11.50 2.23 8.55
CA PHE A 32 10.46 2.41 9.56
C PHE A 32 10.80 3.58 10.50
N GLY A 33 9.79 4.42 10.80
CA GLY A 33 9.96 5.62 11.62
C GLY A 33 10.59 6.81 10.89
N GLY A 34 10.86 6.69 9.59
CA GLY A 34 11.24 7.82 8.75
C GLY A 34 10.04 8.72 8.37
N GLU A 35 10.32 9.82 7.67
CA GLU A 35 9.29 10.80 7.24
C GLU A 35 8.43 10.32 6.06
N THR A 36 8.85 9.27 5.34
CA THR A 36 8.17 8.80 4.13
C THR A 36 7.36 7.54 4.39
N HIS A 37 6.10 7.53 3.95
CA HIS A 37 5.26 6.35 3.96
C HIS A 37 5.52 5.45 2.73
N TRP A 38 5.36 4.14 2.88
CA TRP A 38 5.65 3.19 1.80
C TRP A 38 4.74 3.39 0.57
N LYS A 39 3.49 3.82 0.77
CA LYS A 39 2.54 4.14 -0.33
C LYS A 39 3.07 5.25 -1.26
N ASP A 40 3.96 6.12 -0.78
CA ASP A 40 4.55 7.20 -1.58
C ASP A 40 5.72 6.75 -2.46
N LYS A 41 6.22 5.52 -2.26
CA LYS A 41 7.43 5.01 -2.92
C LYS A 41 7.19 3.81 -3.81
N VAL A 42 5.97 3.28 -3.83
CA VAL A 42 5.62 2.10 -4.61
C VAL A 42 4.78 2.49 -5.83
N PRO A 43 4.88 1.75 -6.94
CA PRO A 43 4.00 1.92 -8.08
C PRO A 43 2.52 1.81 -7.68
N VAL A 44 1.71 2.76 -8.16
CA VAL A 44 0.25 2.76 -7.99
C VAL A 44 -0.42 2.63 -9.35
N LYS A 45 -1.37 1.71 -9.46
CA LYS A 45 -2.31 1.65 -10.56
C LYS A 45 -3.62 2.26 -10.11
N VAL A 46 -4.14 3.19 -10.91
CA VAL A 46 -5.39 3.89 -10.63
C VAL A 46 -6.42 3.51 -11.68
N ALA A 47 -7.60 3.10 -11.25
CA ALA A 47 -8.72 2.77 -12.12
C ALA A 47 -10.01 3.42 -11.60
N ALA A 48 -10.90 3.84 -12.50
CA ALA A 48 -12.23 4.27 -12.10
C ALA A 48 -12.99 3.08 -11.49
N VAL A 49 -13.68 3.32 -10.36
CA VAL A 49 -14.61 2.32 -9.79
C VAL A 49 -15.87 2.20 -10.66
N ALA A 50 -16.22 3.26 -11.38
CA ALA A 50 -17.30 3.24 -12.35
C ALA A 50 -17.11 2.12 -13.38
N GLY A 51 -18.10 1.23 -13.47
CA GLY A 51 -18.07 0.08 -14.39
C GLY A 51 -17.41 -1.18 -13.83
N LEU A 52 -16.88 -1.17 -12.60
CA LEU A 52 -16.49 -2.39 -11.91
C LEU A 52 -17.73 -3.25 -11.54
N HIS A 53 -17.51 -4.55 -11.36
CA HIS A 53 -18.57 -5.45 -10.92
C HIS A 53 -19.08 -5.03 -9.54
N GLY A 54 -20.41 -4.95 -9.39
CA GLY A 54 -21.04 -4.46 -8.15
C GLY A 54 -21.16 -2.94 -8.06
N TRP A 55 -20.71 -2.19 -9.05
CA TRP A 55 -20.97 -0.74 -9.12
C TRP A 55 -22.47 -0.45 -9.26
N SER A 56 -22.92 0.62 -8.61
CA SER A 56 -24.28 1.14 -8.75
C SER A 56 -24.26 2.66 -8.85
N LYS A 57 -25.37 3.24 -9.31
CA LYS A 57 -25.53 4.70 -9.45
C LYS A 57 -25.46 5.46 -8.12
N SER A 58 -25.46 4.78 -6.97
CA SER A 58 -25.31 5.41 -5.66
C SER A 58 -23.85 5.58 -5.22
N VAL A 59 -22.88 5.03 -5.96
CA VAL A 59 -21.45 5.22 -5.70
C VAL A 59 -21.02 6.58 -6.24
N GLN A 60 -20.11 7.26 -5.54
CA GLN A 60 -19.54 8.52 -6.01
C GLN A 60 -18.88 8.30 -7.40
N PRO A 61 -19.19 9.11 -8.44
CA PRO A 61 -18.81 8.82 -9.83
C PRO A 61 -17.30 8.84 -10.13
N ASP A 62 -16.55 9.69 -9.43
CA ASP A 62 -15.11 9.90 -9.59
C ASP A 62 -14.28 9.02 -8.66
N LEU A 63 -14.91 8.12 -7.90
CA LEU A 63 -14.23 7.25 -6.95
C LEU A 63 -13.25 6.36 -7.72
N GLN A 64 -12.01 6.35 -7.26
CA GLN A 64 -10.93 5.60 -7.88
C GLN A 64 -10.54 4.43 -6.99
N LEU A 65 -10.23 3.29 -7.61
CA LEU A 65 -9.50 2.19 -7.00
C LEU A 65 -8.01 2.43 -7.22
N ARG A 66 -7.24 2.48 -6.13
CA ARG A 66 -5.78 2.65 -6.12
C ARG A 66 -5.14 1.34 -5.65
N GLU A 67 -4.36 0.72 -6.50
CA GLU A 67 -3.68 -0.56 -6.26
C GLU A 67 -2.17 -0.32 -6.12
N PHE A 68 -1.60 -0.55 -4.93
CA PHE A 68 -0.19 -0.34 -4.64
C PHE A 68 0.58 -1.65 -4.72
N SER A 69 1.65 -1.70 -5.52
CA SER A 69 2.37 -2.96 -5.79
C SER A 69 3.84 -2.88 -5.46
N CYS A 70 4.44 -3.99 -5.03
CA CYS A 70 5.88 -4.07 -4.78
C CYS A 70 6.67 -3.78 -6.07
N PRO A 71 7.63 -2.84 -6.06
CA PRO A 71 8.40 -2.50 -7.25
C PRO A 71 9.30 -3.66 -7.74
N GLU A 72 9.70 -4.56 -6.85
CA GLU A 72 10.62 -5.66 -7.18
C GLU A 72 9.90 -6.91 -7.73
N CYS A 73 8.78 -7.31 -7.12
CA CYS A 73 8.10 -8.56 -7.48
C CYS A 73 6.69 -8.39 -8.05
N GLY A 74 6.16 -7.15 -8.12
CA GLY A 74 4.82 -6.86 -8.61
C GLY A 74 3.68 -7.34 -7.69
N HIS A 75 3.99 -7.87 -6.50
CA HIS A 75 2.97 -8.33 -5.56
C HIS A 75 2.09 -7.16 -5.09
N LEU A 76 0.77 -7.33 -5.11
CA LEU A 76 -0.18 -6.34 -4.60
C LEU A 76 0.02 -6.21 -3.08
N LEU A 77 0.41 -5.01 -2.63
CA LEU A 77 0.67 -4.71 -1.23
C LEU A 77 -0.61 -4.28 -0.53
N ASP A 78 -1.38 -3.41 -1.18
CA ASP A 78 -2.65 -2.91 -0.65
C ASP A 78 -3.51 -2.36 -1.79
N SER A 79 -4.79 -2.19 -1.50
CA SER A 79 -5.73 -1.50 -2.39
C SER A 79 -6.68 -0.65 -1.57
N GLU A 80 -6.92 0.57 -2.01
CA GLU A 80 -7.88 1.47 -1.37
C GLU A 80 -8.75 2.17 -2.41
N THR A 81 -9.89 2.69 -1.96
CA THR A 81 -10.69 3.62 -2.77
C THR A 81 -10.57 5.03 -2.23
N GLY A 82 -10.48 6.01 -3.11
CA GLY A 82 -10.46 7.43 -2.75
C GLY A 82 -10.83 8.32 -3.93
N LEU A 83 -11.15 9.58 -3.64
CA LEU A 83 -11.28 10.60 -4.67
C LEU A 83 -9.88 10.99 -5.20
N PRO A 84 -9.79 11.55 -6.41
CA PRO A 84 -8.51 11.97 -6.99
C PRO A 84 -7.70 12.94 -6.09
N GLU A 85 -8.39 13.80 -5.36
CA GLU A 85 -7.82 14.79 -4.44
C GLU A 85 -7.50 14.24 -3.05
N ASP A 86 -8.02 13.06 -2.70
CA ASP A 86 -7.80 12.49 -1.38
C ASP A 86 -6.35 12.01 -1.24
N PRO A 87 -5.65 12.35 -0.14
CA PRO A 87 -4.37 11.73 0.16
C PRO A 87 -4.53 10.21 0.32
N TYR A 88 -3.40 9.50 0.24
CA TYR A 88 -3.40 8.07 0.53
C TYR A 88 -3.66 7.82 2.02
N LEU A 89 -4.30 6.69 2.33
CA LEU A 89 -4.53 6.29 3.71
C LEU A 89 -3.24 5.65 4.26
N TYR A 90 -2.65 6.27 5.27
CA TYR A 90 -1.45 5.76 5.92
C TYR A 90 -1.84 4.90 7.13
N ASP A 91 -1.85 3.59 6.92
CA ASP A 91 -2.20 2.62 7.95
C ASP A 91 -1.09 2.50 8.99
N VAL A 92 -1.43 2.74 10.25
CA VAL A 92 -0.52 2.64 11.39
C VAL A 92 -0.91 1.45 12.25
N VAL A 93 -0.01 0.47 12.36
CA VAL A 93 -0.16 -0.65 13.30
C VAL A 93 0.51 -0.27 14.62
N ASN A 94 -0.30 0.15 15.60
CA ASN A 94 0.18 0.39 16.95
C ASN A 94 0.58 -0.94 17.61
N PRO A 95 1.73 -0.99 18.31
CA PRO A 95 2.24 -2.19 18.97
C PRO A 95 1.38 -2.65 20.14
#